data_AF-C6TMB4-F1
#
_entry.id   AF-C6TMB4-F1
#
_cell.length_a   1.000
_cell.length_b   1.000
_cell.length_c   1.000
_cell.angle_alpha   90.00
_cell.angle_beta   90.00
_cell.angle_gamma   90.00
#
_symmetry.space_group_name_H-M   'P 1'
#
loop_
_entity.id
_entity.type
_entity.pdbx_description
1 polymer ?
#
loop_
_entity_poly.entity_id
_entity_poly.type
_entity_poly.pdbx_seq_one_letter_code
_entity_poly.pdbx_strand_id
1 'polypeptide(L)'
;MDMVLHSALYPPSLSCSSSTTGTRWPNSRVGVSLSWRSLSLVPCALKAYYDSELVNKKHLLLTSVQDTQRGLLTTPDQRSCIEEALASLEGCNIGSHPINLSNLDGTWRLQYTSASDVLILLQAAATLPFFQVGQIFQKFECRDQSNGGVIRNVVRWSIPNLLEE
;
A
#
# COMPACT_ATOMS: atom_id res chain seq x y z
N MET A 1 17.00 12.64 36.15
CA MET A 1 15.81 13.43 36.48
C MET A 1 15.14 13.84 35.18
N ASP A 2 13.95 13.27 34.97
CA ASP A 2 12.78 13.80 34.29
C ASP A 2 12.92 14.55 32.95
N MET A 3 12.45 13.89 31.88
CA MET A 3 11.66 14.58 30.86
C MET A 3 10.28 13.94 30.78
N VAL A 4 9.31 14.75 31.20
CA VAL A 4 7.88 14.47 31.27
C VAL A 4 7.27 14.53 29.87
N LEU A 5 6.46 13.51 29.57
CA LEU A 5 5.56 13.44 28.41
C LEU A 5 4.45 14.49 28.52
N HIS A 6 4.22 15.25 27.44
CA HIS A 6 2.92 15.89 27.23
C HIS A 6 2.43 15.67 25.79
N SER A 7 1.21 15.11 25.75
CA SER A 7 0.39 14.80 24.59
C SER A 7 -0.01 16.02 23.75
N ALA A 8 -0.23 15.72 22.46
CA ALA A 8 -1.23 16.23 21.52
C ALA A 8 -1.84 17.61 21.74
N LEU A 9 -1.87 18.43 20.67
CA LEU A 9 -2.99 19.30 20.31
C LEU A 9 -2.81 19.81 18.85
N TYR A 10 -3.80 19.51 18.01
CA TYR A 10 -4.00 20.06 16.66
C TYR A 10 -4.38 21.56 16.72
N PRO A 11 -4.04 22.38 15.70
CA PRO A 11 -4.36 23.80 15.66
C PRO A 11 -5.78 24.12 15.10
N PRO A 12 -6.25 25.37 15.23
CA PRO A 12 -7.66 25.70 15.49
C PRO A 12 -8.50 26.10 14.26
N SER A 13 -9.81 26.02 14.46
CA SER A 13 -10.89 26.47 13.58
C SER A 13 -10.90 27.98 13.33
N LEU A 14 -10.97 28.38 12.05
CA LEU A 14 -11.30 29.73 11.61
C LEU A 14 -12.82 29.91 11.56
N SER A 15 -13.32 30.76 12.45
CA SER A 15 -14.65 31.35 12.43
C SER A 15 -14.70 32.56 11.49
N CYS A 16 -15.63 32.56 10.53
CA CYS A 16 -15.99 33.75 9.75
C CYS A 16 -17.44 34.13 10.06
N SER A 17 -17.59 35.28 10.72
CA SER A 17 -18.87 35.93 10.98
C SER A 17 -19.38 36.59 9.70
N SER A 18 -20.66 36.42 9.38
CA SER A 18 -21.35 37.25 8.39
C SER A 18 -22.73 37.59 8.91
N SER A 19 -22.94 38.87 9.19
CA SER A 19 -24.23 39.49 9.44
C SER A 19 -25.09 39.42 8.17
N THR A 20 -26.36 39.05 8.29
CA THR A 20 -27.31 39.12 7.17
C THR A 20 -28.60 39.79 7.62
N THR A 21 -28.73 41.04 7.18
CA THR A 21 -29.97 41.82 7.18
C THR A 21 -30.97 41.15 6.25
N GLY A 22 -32.19 40.92 6.75
CA GLY A 22 -33.24 40.21 6.03
C GLY A 22 -33.74 40.95 4.79
N THR A 23 -34.06 40.19 3.76
CA THR A 23 -35.04 40.58 2.74
C THR A 23 -35.90 39.37 2.37
N ARG A 24 -37.20 39.56 2.59
CA ARG A 24 -38.32 38.67 2.25
C ARG A 24 -38.55 38.72 0.74
N TRP A 25 -38.59 37.57 0.07
CA TRP A 25 -39.10 37.44 -1.30
C TRP A 25 -40.14 36.31 -1.41
N PRO A 26 -41.14 36.46 -2.31
CA PRO A 26 -42.42 35.78 -2.18
C PRO A 26 -42.47 34.42 -2.85
N ASN A 27 -43.43 33.64 -2.38
CA ASN A 27 -43.80 32.31 -2.81
C ASN A 27 -44.45 32.34 -4.22
N SER A 28 -43.82 31.70 -5.20
CA SER A 28 -44.48 31.33 -6.46
C SER A 28 -44.00 29.95 -6.88
N ARG A 29 -44.90 28.97 -6.69
CA ARG A 29 -44.78 27.60 -7.20
C ARG A 29 -44.86 27.65 -8.73
N VAL A 30 -43.79 27.24 -9.40
CA VAL A 30 -43.85 26.77 -10.78
C VAL A 30 -43.16 25.41 -10.78
N GLY A 31 -43.97 24.35 -10.88
CA GLY A 31 -43.50 22.98 -10.98
C GLY A 31 -42.86 22.77 -12.34
N VAL A 32 -41.52 22.83 -12.39
CA VAL A 32 -40.76 22.28 -13.51
C VAL A 32 -40.34 20.87 -13.10
N SER A 33 -41.02 19.88 -13.66
CA SER A 33 -40.62 18.48 -13.61
C SER A 33 -39.31 18.32 -14.39
N LEU A 34 -38.19 18.63 -13.75
CA LEU A 34 -36.89 18.17 -14.20
C LEU A 34 -36.84 16.68 -13.85
N SER A 35 -37.05 15.84 -14.86
CA SER A 35 -36.66 14.44 -14.81
C SER A 35 -35.14 14.41 -14.70
N TRP A 36 -34.63 14.24 -13.48
CA TRP A 36 -33.20 14.02 -13.24
C TRP A 36 -32.89 12.61 -13.74
N ARG A 37 -32.68 12.49 -15.05
CA ARG A 37 -31.99 11.31 -15.59
C ARG A 37 -30.58 11.41 -15.06
N SER A 38 -30.33 10.63 -14.01
CA SER A 38 -29.03 10.42 -13.41
C SER A 38 -28.10 9.89 -14.50
N LEU A 39 -27.32 10.79 -15.10
CA LEU A 39 -26.20 10.43 -15.95
C LEU A 39 -25.01 10.22 -15.02
N SER A 40 -24.92 9.02 -14.43
CA SER A 40 -23.66 8.55 -13.85
C SER A 40 -22.68 8.21 -14.97
N LEU A 41 -22.27 9.22 -15.73
CA LEU A 41 -21.12 9.17 -16.61
C LEU A 41 -19.92 9.61 -15.79
N VAL A 42 -19.37 8.70 -14.99
CA VAL A 42 -17.94 8.80 -14.72
C VAL A 42 -17.28 8.75 -16.10
N PRO A 43 -16.57 9.79 -16.56
CA PRO A 43 -16.03 9.80 -17.91
C PRO A 43 -15.05 8.63 -18.00
N CYS A 44 -15.27 7.70 -18.94
CA CYS A 44 -14.37 6.57 -19.19
C CYS A 44 -12.88 7.00 -19.22
N ALA A 45 -12.62 8.23 -19.70
CA ALA A 45 -11.31 8.87 -19.70
C ALA A 45 -10.68 9.09 -18.31
N LEU A 46 -11.46 9.47 -17.29
CA LEU A 46 -10.96 9.68 -15.93
C LEU A 46 -10.57 8.34 -15.29
N LYS A 47 -11.40 7.31 -15.48
CA LYS A 47 -11.09 5.94 -15.03
C LYS A 47 -9.84 5.40 -15.73
N ALA A 48 -9.74 5.56 -17.04
CA ALA A 48 -8.55 5.15 -17.81
C ALA A 48 -7.28 5.88 -17.35
N TYR A 49 -7.38 7.16 -16.98
CA TYR A 49 -6.28 7.93 -16.41
C TYR A 49 -5.84 7.37 -15.05
N TYR A 50 -6.76 7.14 -14.13
CA TYR A 50 -6.45 6.55 -12.81
C TYR A 50 -5.86 5.15 -12.93
N ASP A 51 -6.42 4.30 -13.80
CA ASP A 51 -5.91 2.95 -14.04
C ASP A 51 -4.47 3.00 -14.61
N SER A 52 -4.20 3.93 -15.54
CA SER A 52 -2.86 4.17 -16.08
C SER A 52 -1.88 4.67 -15.00
N GLU A 53 -2.31 5.62 -14.17
CA GLU A 53 -1.50 6.15 -13.07
C GLU A 53 -1.15 5.06 -12.05
N LEU A 54 -2.11 4.21 -11.70
CA LEU A 54 -1.92 3.07 -10.81
C LEU A 54 -0.91 2.06 -11.41
N VAL A 55 -1.04 1.75 -12.70
CA VAL A 55 -0.10 0.86 -13.40
C VAL A 55 1.31 1.46 -13.40
N ASN A 56 1.44 2.76 -13.67
CA ASN A 56 2.74 3.44 -13.65
C ASN A 56 3.38 3.40 -12.26
N LYS A 57 2.62 3.67 -11.19
CA LYS A 57 3.16 3.58 -9.82
C LYS A 57 3.56 2.16 -9.43
N LYS A 58 2.79 1.14 -9.83
CA LYS A 58 3.17 -0.27 -9.64
C LYS A 58 4.47 -0.59 -10.37
N HIS A 59 4.60 -0.13 -11.60
CA HIS A 59 5.82 -0.32 -12.39
C HIS A 59 7.02 0.36 -11.74
N LEU A 60 6.87 1.62 -11.31
CA LEU A 60 7.93 2.36 -10.60
C LEU A 60 8.41 1.59 -9.37
N LEU A 61 7.49 1.14 -8.50
CA LEU A 61 7.86 0.37 -7.31
C LEU A 61 8.62 -0.93 -7.67
N LEU A 62 8.14 -1.68 -8.67
CA LEU A 62 8.79 -2.93 -9.10
C LEU A 62 10.19 -2.69 -9.68
N THR A 63 10.38 -1.59 -10.40
CA THR A 63 11.69 -1.20 -10.94
C THR A 63 12.61 -0.70 -9.83
N SER A 64 12.11 0.05 -8.84
CA SER A 64 12.92 0.53 -7.72
C SER A 64 13.46 -0.58 -6.83
N VAL A 65 12.74 -1.70 -6.70
CA VAL A 65 13.22 -2.86 -5.94
C VAL A 65 14.10 -3.81 -6.76
N GLN A 66 14.23 -3.57 -8.07
CA GLN A 66 15.09 -4.36 -8.93
C GLN A 66 16.55 -4.25 -8.47
N ASP A 67 17.32 -5.33 -8.62
CA ASP A 67 18.75 -5.40 -8.31
C ASP A 67 19.14 -5.15 -6.84
N THR A 68 18.15 -5.04 -5.95
CA THR A 68 18.37 -4.91 -4.50
C THR A 68 18.71 -6.22 -3.79
N GLN A 69 18.67 -7.35 -4.51
CA GLN A 69 18.74 -8.71 -3.93
C GLN A 69 17.79 -8.91 -2.74
N ARG A 70 16.50 -8.57 -2.95
CA ARG A 70 15.42 -8.58 -1.95
C ARG A 70 15.65 -7.67 -0.73
N GLY A 71 16.51 -6.67 -0.86
CA GLY A 71 16.84 -5.75 0.24
C GLY A 71 18.26 -5.89 0.78
N LEU A 72 18.98 -6.97 0.43
CA LEU A 72 20.33 -7.23 0.95
C LEU A 72 21.35 -6.16 0.53
N LEU A 73 21.26 -5.69 -0.72
CA LEU A 73 22.18 -4.69 -1.28
C LEU A 73 21.59 -3.27 -1.32
N THR A 74 20.45 -3.05 -0.67
CA THR A 74 19.77 -1.76 -0.71
C THR A 74 20.53 -0.69 0.06
N THR A 75 20.85 0.42 -0.62
CA THR A 75 21.44 1.60 0.03
C THR A 75 20.38 2.40 0.81
N PRO A 76 20.76 3.25 1.76
CA PRO A 76 19.82 4.12 2.47
C PRO A 76 18.98 5.00 1.53
N ASP A 77 19.60 5.56 0.48
CA ASP A 77 18.90 6.38 -0.51
C ASP A 77 17.90 5.56 -1.32
N GLN A 78 18.29 4.36 -1.78
CA GLN A 78 17.39 3.45 -2.48
C GLN A 78 16.22 3.03 -1.60
N ARG A 79 16.47 2.75 -0.32
CA ARG A 79 15.42 2.44 0.66
C ARG A 79 14.43 3.60 0.77
N SER A 80 14.92 4.83 0.87
CA SER A 80 14.07 6.02 0.89
C SER A 80 13.20 6.11 -0.37
N CYS A 81 13.78 5.91 -1.56
CA CYS A 81 13.03 5.93 -2.81
C CYS A 81 11.97 4.81 -2.90
N ILE A 82 12.28 3.62 -2.39
CA ILE A 82 11.34 2.48 -2.36
C ILE A 82 10.18 2.80 -1.40
N GLU A 83 10.46 3.33 -0.21
CA GLU A 83 9.44 3.71 0.78
C GLU A 83 8.52 4.83 0.25
N GLU A 84 9.08 5.82 -0.45
CA GLU A 84 8.31 6.87 -1.12
C GLU A 84 7.43 6.33 -2.27
N ALA A 85 7.97 5.45 -3.11
CA ALA A 85 7.22 4.81 -4.19
C ALA A 85 6.07 3.94 -3.64
N LEU A 86 6.30 3.23 -2.54
CA LEU A 86 5.30 2.44 -1.84
C LEU A 86 4.18 3.34 -1.28
N ALA A 87 4.53 4.39 -0.55
CA ALA A 87 3.56 5.35 -0.01
C ALA A 87 2.74 6.03 -1.11
N SER A 88 3.38 6.36 -2.23
CA SER A 88 2.71 6.94 -3.40
C SER A 88 1.71 5.97 -4.04
N LEU A 89 2.05 4.67 -4.09
CA LEU A 89 1.16 3.62 -4.61
C LEU A 89 -0.01 3.36 -3.67
N GLU A 90 0.23 3.33 -2.36
CA GLU A 90 -0.82 3.22 -1.34
C GLU A 90 -1.78 4.42 -1.38
N GLY A 91 -1.26 5.61 -1.69
CA GLY A 91 -2.05 6.81 -1.94
C GLY A 91 -2.96 6.73 -3.17
N CYS A 92 -2.76 5.79 -4.11
CA CYS A 92 -3.75 5.53 -5.16
C CYS A 92 -4.94 4.69 -4.67
N ASN A 93 -4.84 4.05 -3.50
CA ASN A 93 -5.92 3.27 -2.90
C ASN A 93 -6.85 4.14 -2.02
N ILE A 94 -7.02 5.41 -2.38
CA ILE A 94 -7.93 6.34 -1.70
C ILE A 94 -9.37 6.02 -2.11
N GLY A 95 -9.97 5.07 -1.39
CA GLY A 95 -11.41 4.82 -1.42
C GLY A 95 -11.83 3.60 -2.22
N SER A 96 -11.92 2.45 -1.56
CA SER A 96 -13.07 1.53 -1.67
C SER A 96 -12.83 0.30 -0.79
N HIS A 97 -13.14 0.44 0.49
CA HIS A 97 -13.19 -0.65 1.47
C HIS A 97 -11.81 -1.19 1.92
N PRO A 98 -11.73 -1.73 3.15
CA PRO A 98 -10.57 -2.49 3.58
C PRO A 98 -10.25 -3.59 2.56
N ILE A 99 -8.96 -3.90 2.39
CA ILE A 99 -8.55 -5.03 1.55
C ILE A 99 -9.28 -6.30 2.01
N ASN A 100 -9.93 -6.98 1.08
CA ASN A 100 -10.56 -8.25 1.40
C ASN A 100 -9.47 -9.29 1.66
N LEU A 101 -9.37 -9.75 2.90
CA LEU A 101 -8.33 -10.70 3.33
C LEU A 101 -8.38 -12.02 2.57
N SER A 102 -9.55 -12.45 2.09
CA SER A 102 -9.66 -13.65 1.24
C SER A 102 -8.91 -13.50 -0.08
N ASN A 103 -8.77 -12.28 -0.61
CA ASN A 103 -7.96 -12.01 -1.82
C ASN A 103 -6.45 -12.14 -1.57
N LEU A 104 -6.04 -12.08 -0.29
CA LEU A 104 -4.65 -12.27 0.12
C LEU A 104 -4.33 -13.73 0.43
N ASP A 105 -5.32 -14.62 0.58
CA ASP A 105 -5.09 -16.02 0.92
C ASP A 105 -4.30 -16.72 -0.21
N GLY A 106 -3.14 -17.27 0.13
CA GLY A 106 -2.25 -17.87 -0.86
C GLY A 106 -0.77 -17.77 -0.54
N THR A 107 0.05 -18.15 -1.53
CA THR A 107 1.51 -18.12 -1.43
C THR A 107 2.06 -17.03 -2.33
N TRP A 108 2.63 -16.00 -1.70
CA TRP A 108 3.14 -14.81 -2.36
C TRP A 108 4.66 -14.85 -2.41
N ARG A 109 5.26 -14.41 -3.52
CA ARG A 109 6.72 -14.31 -3.60
C ARG A 109 7.20 -13.02 -2.93
N LEU A 110 8.15 -13.13 -2.02
CA LEU A 110 8.79 -11.98 -1.39
C LEU A 110 9.78 -11.33 -2.38
N GLN A 111 9.45 -10.12 -2.83
CA GLN A 111 10.26 -9.36 -3.78
C GLN A 111 11.28 -8.46 -3.08
N TYR A 112 10.88 -7.86 -1.96
CA TYR A 112 11.69 -6.92 -1.19
C TYR A 112 11.31 -7.00 0.28
N THR A 113 12.29 -6.87 1.17
CA THR A 113 12.08 -6.69 2.61
C THR A 113 13.18 -5.82 3.21
N SER A 114 12.82 -5.00 4.20
CA SER A 114 13.77 -4.28 5.04
C SER A 114 13.91 -4.91 6.44
N ALA A 115 13.27 -6.06 6.67
CA ALA A 115 13.27 -6.77 7.94
C ALA A 115 14.63 -7.43 8.22
N SER A 116 15.29 -7.00 9.30
CA SER A 116 16.66 -7.40 9.63
C SER A 116 16.83 -8.90 9.87
N ASP A 117 15.83 -9.54 10.46
CA ASP A 117 15.78 -10.99 10.68
C ASP A 117 15.88 -11.79 9.37
N VAL A 118 15.21 -11.33 8.31
CA VAL A 118 15.31 -11.95 6.97
C VAL A 118 16.62 -11.57 6.29
N LEU A 119 17.07 -10.32 6.41
CA LEU A 119 18.32 -9.86 5.78
C LEU A 119 19.55 -10.63 6.31
N ILE A 120 19.57 -10.97 7.60
CA ILE A 120 20.65 -11.79 8.19
C ILE A 120 20.70 -13.17 7.52
N LEU A 121 19.55 -13.77 7.23
CA LEU A 121 19.49 -15.06 6.53
C LEU A 121 20.01 -14.94 5.09
N LEU A 122 19.63 -13.88 4.38
CA LEU A 122 20.14 -13.60 3.03
C LEU A 122 21.66 -13.40 3.03
N GLN A 123 22.18 -12.63 4.00
CA GLN A 123 23.61 -12.42 4.18
C GLN A 123 24.34 -13.74 4.48
N ALA A 124 23.78 -14.57 5.36
CA ALA A 124 24.36 -15.88 5.68
C ALA A 124 24.46 -16.76 4.43
N ALA A 125 23.44 -16.79 3.58
CA ALA A 125 23.49 -17.53 2.32
C ALA A 125 24.53 -16.98 1.34
N ALA A 126 24.71 -15.66 1.30
CA ALA A 126 25.73 -15.04 0.45
C ALA A 126 27.16 -15.31 0.95
N THR A 127 27.34 -15.57 2.24
CA THR A 127 28.66 -15.70 2.88
C THR A 127 29.09 -17.15 3.06
N LEU A 128 28.15 -18.07 3.32
CA LEU A 128 28.46 -19.48 3.56
C LEU A 128 28.65 -20.22 2.24
N PRO A 129 29.78 -20.94 2.07
CA PRO A 129 29.94 -21.78 0.90
C PRO A 129 28.85 -22.87 0.89
N PHE A 130 28.33 -23.18 -0.30
CA PHE A 130 27.31 -24.21 -0.55
C PHE A 130 25.89 -23.95 -0.03
N PHE A 131 25.58 -22.79 0.55
CA PHE A 131 24.19 -22.44 0.86
C PHE A 131 23.64 -21.48 -0.18
N GLN A 132 22.52 -21.83 -0.82
CA GLN A 132 21.79 -20.94 -1.70
C GLN A 132 20.39 -20.72 -1.13
N VAL A 133 20.01 -19.45 -0.96
CA VAL A 133 18.61 -19.08 -0.71
C VAL A 133 17.90 -19.07 -2.05
N GLY A 134 16.90 -19.93 -2.17
CA GLY A 134 16.01 -19.96 -3.32
C GLY A 134 15.02 -18.80 -3.31
N GLN A 135 13.85 -19.04 -3.90
CA GLN A 135 12.74 -18.10 -3.79
C GLN A 135 12.19 -18.11 -2.35
N ILE A 136 12.03 -16.92 -1.76
CA ILE A 136 11.33 -16.75 -0.48
C ILE A 136 9.87 -16.48 -0.78
N PHE A 137 8.99 -17.17 -0.05
CA PHE A 137 7.56 -16.98 -0.14
C PHE A 137 6.97 -16.56 1.21
N GLN A 138 5.83 -15.92 1.16
CA GLN A 138 4.99 -15.61 2.29
C GLN A 138 3.65 -16.29 2.09
N LYS A 139 3.31 -17.19 3.00
CA LYS A 139 2.01 -17.82 3.02
C LYS A 139 1.09 -16.97 3.90
N PHE A 140 0.04 -16.46 3.29
CA PHE A 140 -1.06 -15.78 3.96
C PHE A 140 -2.17 -16.80 4.12
N GLU A 141 -2.54 -17.05 5.38
CA GLU A 141 -3.62 -17.97 5.75
C GLU A 141 -4.71 -17.16 6.45
N CYS A 142 -5.70 -16.72 5.67
CA CYS A 142 -6.81 -15.89 6.15
C CYS A 142 -8.04 -16.72 6.56
N ARG A 143 -8.15 -17.98 6.10
CA ARG A 143 -9.21 -18.96 6.49
C ARG A 143 -10.64 -18.36 6.47
N ASP A 144 -10.95 -17.56 5.47
CA ASP A 144 -12.22 -16.84 5.31
C ASP A 144 -12.57 -15.85 6.46
N GLN A 145 -11.60 -15.50 7.30
CA GLN A 145 -11.77 -14.51 8.36
C GLN A 145 -11.61 -13.10 7.79
N SER A 146 -12.48 -12.19 8.21
CA SER A 146 -12.48 -10.79 7.77
C SER A 146 -11.66 -9.86 8.67
N ASN A 147 -11.15 -10.35 9.80
CA ASN A 147 -10.49 -9.56 10.83
C ASN A 147 -9.08 -10.05 11.22
N GLY A 148 -8.52 -11.04 10.51
CA GLY A 148 -7.21 -11.58 10.84
C GLY A 148 -6.76 -12.74 9.96
N GLY A 149 -5.53 -13.17 10.18
CA GLY A 149 -4.91 -14.29 9.48
C GLY A 149 -3.52 -14.58 10.06
N VAL A 150 -2.92 -15.68 9.62
CA VAL A 150 -1.54 -16.03 9.97
C VAL A 150 -0.66 -15.79 8.74
N ILE A 151 0.45 -15.07 8.93
CA ILE A 151 1.46 -14.86 7.91
C ILE A 151 2.68 -15.71 8.28
N ARG A 152 3.16 -16.52 7.33
CA ARG A 152 4.34 -17.38 7.51
C ARG A 152 5.36 -17.10 6.42
N ASN A 153 6.60 -16.81 6.80
CA ASN A 153 7.71 -16.80 5.85
C ASN A 153 8.14 -18.25 5.56
N VAL A 154 8.13 -18.63 4.29
CA VAL A 154 8.57 -19.92 3.78
C VAL A 154 9.87 -19.69 3.01
N VAL A 155 11.00 -20.00 3.67
CA VAL A 155 12.33 -19.86 3.09
C VAL A 155 12.79 -21.23 2.62
N ARG A 156 12.96 -21.40 1.31
CA ARG A 156 13.54 -22.61 0.72
C ARG A 156 15.05 -22.44 0.57
N TRP A 157 15.79 -23.36 1.16
CA TRP A 157 17.24 -23.43 1.04
C TRP A 157 17.61 -24.61 0.15
N SER A 158 18.65 -24.44 -0.65
CA SER A 158 19.22 -25.51 -1.46
C SER A 158 20.73 -25.54 -1.27
N ILE A 159 21.29 -26.75 -1.37
CA ILE A 159 22.73 -26.98 -1.41
C ILE A 159 23.04 -27.43 -2.84
N PRO A 160 23.70 -26.60 -3.68
CA PRO A 160 24.04 -27.00 -5.04
C PRO A 160 24.93 -28.25 -5.01
N ASN A 161 24.63 -29.22 -5.88
CA ASN A 161 25.36 -30.48 -6.07
C ASN A 161 25.30 -31.53 -4.94
N LEU A 162 24.39 -31.41 -3.96
CA LEU A 162 24.25 -32.41 -2.88
C LEU A 162 22.92 -33.16 -2.83
N LEU A 163 21.90 -32.72 -3.58
CA LEU A 163 20.59 -33.38 -3.68
C LEU A 163 20.02 -33.19 -5.10
N GLU A 164 20.60 -33.88 -6.08
CA GLU A 164 19.84 -34.32 -7.26
C GLU A 164 19.31 -35.72 -6.93
N GLU A 165 18.01 -35.85 -6.74
CA GLU A 165 17.29 -37.14 -6.76
C GLU A 165 16.04 -36.99 -7.62
#